data_AF-A0A7S2HCR7-F1
#
_entry.id   AF-A0A7S2HCR7-F1
#
_cell.length_a   1.000
_cell.length_b   1.000
_cell.length_c   1.000
_cell.angle_alpha   90.00
_cell.angle_beta   90.00
_cell.angle_gamma   90.00
#
_symmetry.space_group_name_H-M   'P 1'
#
loop_
_entity.id
_entity.type
_entity.pdbx_description
1 polymer ?
#
loop_
_entity_poly.entity_id
_entity_poly.type
_entity_poly.pdbx_seq_one_letter_code
_entity_poly.pdbx_strand_id
1 'polypeptide(L)'
;MVLEAKKMVLDDRQGKARSDVLEQARKLLVKAMKLGKTLYVRLSNTACDFNNKFSGADTLPLAMFDAQAIATFNDRFGSAAAEVGDEEARHVGANLWGADSPFAAVLREDETDKGSFVPRRGFEVVLCTHLGATDFLDLLAGKLPMDKLQPIAAVHPRS
;
A
#
# COMPACT_ATOMS: atom_id res chain seq x y z
N MET A 1 -9.43 2.13 -0.19
CA MET A 1 -9.13 1.74 -1.59
C MET A 1 -8.87 0.25 -1.63
N VAL A 2 -9.07 -0.42 -2.75
CA VAL A 2 -8.94 -1.88 -2.83
C VAL A 2 -8.01 -2.26 -3.96
N LEU A 3 -6.99 -3.08 -3.64
CA LEU A 3 -6.10 -3.75 -4.57
C LEU A 3 -6.47 -5.23 -4.60
N GLU A 4 -7.00 -5.70 -5.73
CA GLU A 4 -7.41 -7.10 -5.91
C GLU A 4 -6.20 -7.94 -6.39
N ALA A 5 -5.50 -8.59 -5.48
CA ALA A 5 -4.27 -9.33 -5.78
C ALA A 5 -4.54 -10.54 -6.72
N LYS A 6 -5.71 -11.17 -6.58
CA LYS A 6 -6.15 -12.22 -7.53
C LYS A 6 -6.24 -11.69 -8.97
N LYS A 7 -6.74 -10.45 -9.15
CA LYS A 7 -6.81 -9.82 -10.48
C LYS A 7 -5.41 -9.64 -11.07
N MET A 8 -4.44 -9.19 -10.27
CA MET A 8 -3.06 -9.03 -10.74
C MET A 8 -2.46 -10.34 -11.27
N VAL A 9 -2.69 -11.43 -10.55
CA VAL A 9 -2.24 -12.77 -10.97
C VAL A 9 -2.94 -13.24 -12.24
N LEU A 10 -4.25 -12.99 -12.38
CA LEU A 10 -5.01 -13.35 -13.57
C LEU A 10 -4.60 -12.53 -14.79
N ASP A 11 -4.46 -11.22 -14.64
CA ASP A 11 -4.04 -10.30 -15.70
C ASP A 11 -2.64 -10.71 -16.25
N ASP A 12 -1.67 -11.01 -15.38
CA ASP A 12 -0.33 -11.49 -15.80
C ASP A 12 -0.39 -12.87 -16.50
N ARG A 13 -1.27 -13.79 -16.04
CA ARG A 13 -1.49 -15.08 -16.71
C ARG A 13 -2.17 -14.96 -18.07
N GLN A 14 -3.01 -13.94 -18.26
CA GLN A 14 -3.71 -13.65 -19.51
C GLN A 14 -2.83 -12.90 -20.52
N GLY A 15 -1.53 -12.71 -20.22
CA GLY A 15 -0.57 -12.10 -21.13
C GLY A 15 -0.54 -10.58 -21.10
N LYS A 16 -1.23 -9.93 -20.15
CA LYS A 16 -1.05 -8.49 -19.93
C LYS A 16 0.38 -8.24 -19.43
N ALA A 17 1.00 -7.18 -19.95
CA ALA A 17 2.35 -6.82 -19.54
C ALA A 17 2.37 -6.57 -18.02
N ARG A 18 3.30 -7.21 -17.32
CA ARG A 18 3.43 -7.10 -15.87
C ARG A 18 3.65 -5.66 -15.41
N SER A 19 4.38 -4.87 -16.20
CA SER A 19 4.55 -3.42 -16.01
C SER A 19 3.21 -2.71 -15.85
N ASP A 20 2.22 -3.05 -16.67
CA ASP A 20 0.91 -2.40 -16.66
C ASP A 20 0.10 -2.81 -15.44
N VAL A 21 0.23 -4.08 -15.01
CA VAL A 21 -0.40 -4.59 -13.78
C VAL A 21 0.18 -3.88 -12.56
N LEU A 22 1.51 -3.76 -12.50
CA LEU A 22 2.21 -3.06 -11.41
C LEU A 22 1.93 -1.57 -11.40
N GLU A 23 1.84 -0.93 -12.57
CA GLU A 23 1.51 0.50 -12.68
C GLU A 23 0.09 0.80 -12.17
N GLN A 24 -0.88 -0.08 -12.46
CA GLN A 24 -2.24 0.05 -11.90
C GLN A 24 -2.24 -0.09 -10.38
N ALA A 25 -1.45 -1.02 -9.85
CA ALA A 25 -1.30 -1.21 -8.41
C ALA A 25 -0.63 -0.02 -7.72
N ARG A 26 0.45 0.51 -8.32
CA ARG A 26 1.17 1.70 -7.88
C ARG A 26 0.25 2.92 -7.78
N LYS A 27 -0.58 3.16 -8.80
CA LYS A 27 -1.57 4.26 -8.78
C LYS A 27 -2.54 4.16 -7.61
N LEU A 28 -2.96 2.96 -7.23
CA LEU A 28 -3.83 2.76 -6.05
C LEU A 28 -3.10 3.07 -4.75
N LEU A 29 -1.82 2.67 -4.64
CA LEU A 29 -0.97 3.00 -3.51
C LEU A 29 -0.76 4.51 -3.37
N VAL A 30 -0.36 5.19 -4.45
CA VAL A 30 -0.17 6.65 -4.43
C VAL A 30 -1.46 7.39 -4.09
N LYS A 31 -2.60 6.95 -4.64
CA LYS A 31 -3.92 7.51 -4.29
C LYS A 31 -4.26 7.30 -2.80
N ALA A 32 -3.86 6.17 -2.23
CA ALA A 32 -4.03 5.89 -0.79
C ALA A 32 -3.21 6.81 0.09
N MET A 33 -1.94 7.03 -0.25
CA MET A 33 -1.08 8.00 0.44
C MET A 33 -1.61 9.43 0.31
N LYS A 34 -1.99 9.86 -0.90
CA LYS A 34 -2.49 11.22 -1.17
C LYS A 34 -3.77 11.54 -0.39
N LEU A 35 -4.61 10.53 -0.16
CA LEU A 35 -5.88 10.69 0.54
C LEU A 35 -5.81 10.33 2.03
N GLY A 36 -4.71 9.76 2.52
CA GLY A 36 -4.58 9.29 3.90
C GLY A 36 -5.61 8.20 4.21
N LYS A 37 -5.81 7.27 3.28
CA LYS A 37 -6.83 6.22 3.38
C LYS A 37 -6.19 4.86 3.39
N THR A 38 -6.86 3.90 4.02
CA THR A 38 -6.44 2.50 3.99
C THR A 38 -6.48 1.91 2.57
N LEU A 39 -5.38 1.27 2.18
CA LEU A 39 -5.29 0.38 1.03
C LEU A 39 -5.53 -1.07 1.48
N TYR A 40 -6.67 -1.63 1.08
CA TYR A 40 -7.01 -3.02 1.33
C TYR A 40 -6.45 -3.90 0.21
N VAL A 41 -5.51 -4.78 0.53
CA VAL A 41 -4.94 -5.79 -0.37
C VAL A 41 -5.73 -7.08 -0.21
N ARG A 42 -6.59 -7.40 -1.18
CA ARG A 42 -7.43 -8.59 -1.13
C ARG A 42 -6.79 -9.74 -1.88
N LEU A 43 -6.45 -10.80 -1.16
CA LEU A 43 -5.86 -12.01 -1.74
C LEU A 43 -6.89 -12.91 -2.43
N SER A 44 -8.14 -12.96 -1.92
CA SER A 44 -9.25 -13.71 -2.51
C SER A 44 -8.89 -15.18 -2.85
N ASN A 45 -8.31 -15.90 -1.87
CA ASN A 45 -7.82 -17.29 -1.99
C ASN A 45 -6.73 -17.48 -3.06
N THR A 46 -5.91 -16.44 -3.29
CA THR A 46 -4.75 -16.51 -4.19
C THR A 46 -3.50 -16.08 -3.44
N ALA A 47 -2.42 -16.84 -3.61
CA ALA A 47 -1.11 -16.51 -3.10
C ALA A 47 -0.35 -15.64 -4.12
N CYS A 48 -0.71 -14.36 -4.19
CA CYS A 48 0.00 -13.39 -5.02
C CYS A 48 1.43 -13.23 -4.50
N ASP A 49 2.41 -13.41 -5.39
CA ASP A 49 3.84 -13.43 -5.05
C ASP A 49 4.42 -12.02 -4.99
N PHE A 50 4.19 -11.30 -3.90
CA PHE A 50 4.76 -9.98 -3.69
C PHE A 50 6.26 -10.05 -3.44
N ASN A 51 6.79 -11.07 -2.74
CA ASN A 51 8.23 -11.17 -2.49
C ASN A 51 9.08 -11.19 -3.76
N ASN A 52 8.62 -11.90 -4.80
CA ASN A 52 9.48 -12.17 -5.96
C ASN A 52 8.96 -11.59 -7.28
N LYS A 53 7.66 -11.28 -7.41
CA LYS A 53 7.05 -11.02 -8.72
C LYS A 53 6.23 -9.74 -8.79
N PHE A 54 5.46 -9.44 -7.75
CA PHE A 54 4.51 -8.33 -7.73
C PHE A 54 4.92 -7.21 -6.78
N SER A 55 6.23 -7.04 -6.57
CA SER A 55 6.82 -5.90 -5.85
C SER A 55 8.03 -5.35 -6.58
N GLY A 56 8.32 -4.08 -6.31
CA GLY A 56 9.43 -3.33 -6.89
C GLY A 56 9.55 -1.98 -6.19
N ALA A 57 10.77 -1.45 -6.08
CA ALA A 57 11.02 -0.20 -5.36
C ALA A 57 10.24 0.99 -5.95
N ASP A 58 10.04 1.00 -7.27
CA ASP A 58 9.36 2.06 -8.03
C ASP A 58 7.89 1.76 -8.34
N THR A 59 7.35 0.64 -7.85
CA THR A 59 5.98 0.19 -8.12
C THR A 59 5.24 -0.16 -6.83
N LEU A 60 5.54 -1.29 -6.22
CA LEU A 60 4.99 -1.74 -4.94
C LEU A 60 6.13 -2.11 -3.99
N PRO A 61 6.64 -1.17 -3.17
CA PRO A 61 7.75 -1.42 -2.28
C PRO A 61 7.32 -2.36 -1.16
N LEU A 62 8.15 -3.35 -0.81
CA LEU A 62 7.85 -4.29 0.27
C LEU A 62 7.64 -3.61 1.63
N ALA A 63 8.14 -2.38 1.81
CA ALA A 63 7.86 -1.54 2.97
C ALA A 63 6.36 -1.28 3.21
N MET A 64 5.50 -1.42 2.18
CA MET A 64 4.06 -1.28 2.34
C MET A 64 3.42 -2.41 3.17
N PHE A 65 4.13 -3.51 3.41
CA PHE A 65 3.67 -4.61 4.27
C PHE A 65 4.22 -4.52 5.69
N ASP A 66 5.01 -3.48 5.97
CA ASP A 66 5.67 -3.28 7.25
C ASP A 66 4.96 -2.17 8.04
N ALA A 67 4.29 -2.56 9.13
CA ALA A 67 3.55 -1.63 9.97
C ALA A 67 4.45 -0.53 10.56
N GLN A 68 5.72 -0.84 10.88
CA GLN A 68 6.66 0.15 11.41
C GLN A 68 7.09 1.14 10.33
N ALA A 69 7.28 0.68 9.09
CA ALA A 69 7.58 1.56 7.96
C ALA A 69 6.41 2.51 7.66
N ILE A 70 5.17 2.03 7.75
CA ILE A 70 3.96 2.86 7.59
C ILE A 70 3.82 3.87 8.73
N ALA A 71 4.06 3.46 9.98
CA ALA A 71 4.04 4.38 11.12
C ALA A 71 5.07 5.51 10.95
N THR A 72 6.32 5.14 10.62
CA THR A 72 7.41 6.10 10.34
C THR A 72 7.05 7.03 9.17
N PHE A 73 6.42 6.49 8.12
CA PHE A 73 5.91 7.28 6.99
C PHE A 73 4.87 8.31 7.45
N ASN A 74 3.87 7.88 8.20
CA ASN A 74 2.79 8.74 8.68
C ASN A 74 3.30 9.84 9.63
N ASP A 75 4.25 9.52 10.50
CA ASP A 75 4.81 10.49 11.44
C ASP A 75 5.71 11.52 10.75
N ARG A 76 6.47 11.11 9.73
CA ARG A 76 7.38 12.01 9.01
C ARG A 76 6.69 12.84 7.95
N PHE A 77 5.80 12.24 7.17
CA PHE A 77 5.24 12.86 5.96
C PHE A 77 3.74 13.12 6.04
N GLY A 78 3.01 12.44 6.94
CA GLY A 78 1.57 12.56 7.03
C GLY A 78 1.13 13.94 7.53
N SER A 79 0.61 14.77 6.64
CA SER A 79 0.04 16.05 7.04
C SER A 79 -1.26 15.82 7.81
N ALA A 80 -1.43 16.53 8.93
CA ALA A 80 -2.75 16.75 9.49
C ALA A 80 -3.57 17.53 8.46
N ALA A 81 -4.53 16.88 7.80
CA ALA A 81 -5.53 17.63 7.05
C ALA A 81 -6.35 18.39 8.09
N ALA A 82 -6.38 19.72 8.01
CA ALA A 82 -7.31 20.49 8.83
C ALA A 82 -8.73 20.00 8.51
N GLU A 83 -9.49 19.63 9.54
CA GLU A 83 -10.92 19.31 9.42
C GLU A 83 -11.78 20.55 9.13
N VAL A 84 -11.19 21.72 8.84
CA VAL A 84 -11.91 22.98 8.77
C VAL A 84 -11.40 23.78 7.58
N GLY A 85 -12.33 24.32 6.79
CA GLY A 85 -12.13 24.90 5.46
C GLY A 85 -11.38 26.22 5.42
N ASP A 86 -10.14 26.26 5.91
CA ASP A 86 -9.22 27.38 5.75
C ASP A 86 -8.08 27.02 4.80
N GLU A 87 -7.93 27.81 3.73
CA GLU A 87 -6.87 27.69 2.72
C GLU A 87 -5.44 27.81 3.29
N GLU A 88 -5.30 28.25 4.54
CA GLU A 88 -4.04 28.42 5.27
C GLU A 88 -3.55 27.15 6.00
N ALA A 89 -4.36 26.09 6.11
CA ALA A 89 -3.89 24.79 6.61
C ALA A 89 -3.03 24.01 5.59
N ARG A 90 -2.52 24.69 4.56
CA ARG A 90 -1.64 24.11 3.56
C ARG A 90 -0.27 23.82 4.19
N HIS A 91 -0.07 22.53 4.50
CA HIS A 91 1.21 21.81 4.52
C HIS A 91 1.93 21.67 5.88
N VAL A 92 1.28 21.07 6.88
CA VAL A 92 2.00 20.54 8.08
C VAL A 92 2.55 19.13 7.83
N GLY A 93 3.04 18.82 6.62
CA GLY A 93 3.64 17.51 6.30
C GLY A 93 4.88 17.70 5.43
N ALA A 94 5.92 16.89 5.66
CA ALA A 94 7.14 16.95 4.85
C ALA A 94 6.86 16.51 3.40
N ASN A 95 7.56 17.13 2.44
CA ASN A 95 7.52 16.70 1.05
C ASN A 95 8.10 15.29 0.91
N LEU A 96 7.32 14.36 0.35
CA LEU A 96 7.77 13.01 0.05
C LEU A 96 8.55 12.95 -1.28
N TRP A 97 8.29 13.87 -2.21
CA TRP A 97 8.96 13.88 -3.52
C TRP A 97 10.47 14.10 -3.36
N GLY A 98 11.28 13.17 -3.89
CA GLY A 98 12.74 13.19 -3.77
C GLY A 98 13.28 12.87 -2.37
N ALA A 99 12.41 12.49 -1.42
CA ALA A 99 12.85 12.11 -0.08
C ALA A 99 13.51 10.73 -0.07
N ASP A 100 14.42 10.51 0.89
CA ASP A 100 14.93 9.18 1.20
C ASP A 100 13.85 8.37 1.94
N SER A 101 12.98 7.74 1.16
CA SER A 101 11.89 6.86 1.60
C SER A 101 11.54 5.85 0.50
N PRO A 102 11.25 4.59 0.84
CA PRO A 102 10.74 3.61 -0.12
C PRO A 102 9.44 4.06 -0.82
N PHE A 103 8.66 4.92 -0.16
CA PHE A 103 7.40 5.45 -0.70
C PHE A 103 7.61 6.66 -1.62
N ALA A 104 8.79 7.28 -1.65
CA ALA A 104 9.11 8.33 -2.60
C ALA A 104 9.36 7.76 -4.00
N ALA A 105 9.99 6.57 -4.09
CA ALA A 105 10.37 5.92 -5.35
C ALA A 105 9.16 5.52 -6.22
N VAL A 106 7.97 5.36 -5.63
CA VAL A 106 6.75 5.05 -6.39
C VAL A 106 6.10 6.26 -7.04
N LEU A 107 6.50 7.48 -6.70
CA LEU A 107 5.90 8.68 -7.25
C LEU A 107 6.35 8.91 -8.70
N ARG A 108 5.50 9.58 -9.45
CA ARG A 108 5.79 10.13 -10.79
C ARG A 108 5.62 11.64 -10.77
N GLU A 109 6.27 12.32 -11.71
CA GLU A 109 6.29 13.78 -11.77
C GLU A 109 4.86 14.37 -11.90
N ASP A 110 4.00 13.72 -12.69
CA ASP A 110 2.60 14.08 -12.92
C ASP A 110 1.67 13.89 -11.71
N GLU A 111 2.17 13.23 -10.65
CA GLU A 111 1.43 13.03 -9.39
C GLU A 111 1.75 14.09 -8.34
N THR A 112 2.77 14.92 -8.62
CA THR A 112 3.20 16.03 -7.77
C THR A 112 2.49 17.32 -8.14
N ASP A 113 2.39 18.24 -7.18
CA ASP A 113 2.01 19.64 -7.42
C ASP A 113 3.29 20.49 -7.36
N LYS A 114 3.81 20.88 -8.53
CA LYS A 114 5.04 21.67 -8.67
C LYS A 114 6.25 21.06 -7.93
N GLY A 115 6.44 19.75 -8.04
CA GLY A 115 7.53 19.04 -7.36
C GLY A 115 7.29 18.78 -5.86
N SER A 116 6.05 18.98 -5.40
CA SER A 116 5.63 18.65 -4.04
C SER A 116 4.61 17.52 -4.02
N PHE A 117 4.82 16.55 -3.15
CA PHE A 117 3.83 15.55 -2.79
C PHE A 117 3.79 15.43 -1.27
N VAL A 118 2.68 15.89 -0.67
CA VAL A 118 2.47 15.82 0.78
C VAL A 118 1.38 14.78 1.05
N PRO A 119 1.73 13.59 1.59
CA PRO A 119 0.74 12.58 1.98
C PRO A 119 -0.17 13.10 3.09
N ARG A 120 -1.41 12.61 3.15
CA ARG A 120 -2.28 12.85 4.30
C ARG A 120 -2.03 11.78 5.36
N ARG A 121 -2.10 12.17 6.63
CA ARG A 121 -2.02 11.24 7.76
C ARG A 121 -3.15 10.20 7.70
N GLY A 122 -2.89 9.00 8.22
CA GLY A 122 -3.87 7.90 8.28
C GLY A 122 -3.80 6.94 7.09
N PHE A 123 -2.73 7.01 6.29
CA PHE A 123 -2.46 5.99 5.30
C PHE A 123 -2.10 4.67 6.01
N GLU A 124 -2.82 3.61 5.67
CA GLU A 124 -2.65 2.27 6.26
C GLU A 124 -2.72 1.23 5.15
N VAL A 125 -2.13 0.05 5.39
CA VAL A 125 -2.25 -1.10 4.48
C VAL A 125 -2.79 -2.28 5.26
N VAL A 126 -3.89 -2.85 4.77
CA VAL A 126 -4.53 -4.02 5.39
C VAL A 126 -4.61 -5.14 4.37
N LEU A 127 -4.02 -6.28 4.69
CA LEU A 127 -4.10 -7.48 3.87
C LEU A 127 -5.28 -8.34 4.32
N CYS A 128 -6.18 -8.65 3.39
CA CYS A 128 -7.38 -9.44 3.62
C CYS A 128 -7.30 -10.77 2.87
N THR A 129 -7.63 -11.86 3.56
CA THR A 129 -7.66 -13.20 2.97
C THR A 129 -8.87 -13.98 3.48
N HIS A 130 -9.28 -14.99 2.71
CA HIS A 130 -10.28 -15.99 3.11
C HIS A 130 -9.66 -17.38 3.27
N LEU A 131 -8.32 -17.47 3.29
CA LEU A 131 -7.61 -18.72 3.57
C LEU A 131 -7.94 -19.19 4.99
N GLY A 132 -8.13 -20.51 5.13
CA GLY A 132 -8.22 -21.14 6.44
C GLY A 132 -6.91 -20.96 7.22
N ALA A 133 -6.99 -20.96 8.55
CA ALA A 133 -5.82 -20.79 9.42
C ALA A 133 -4.73 -21.84 9.17
N THR A 134 -5.12 -23.06 8.77
CA THR A 134 -4.21 -24.17 8.44
C THR A 134 -3.43 -23.93 7.16
N ASP A 135 -4.07 -23.34 6.15
CA ASP A 135 -3.47 -23.19 4.81
C ASP A 135 -2.75 -21.84 4.68
N PHE A 136 -2.96 -20.94 5.64
CA PHE A 136 -2.46 -19.57 5.63
C PHE A 136 -0.93 -19.51 5.57
N LEU A 137 -0.24 -20.25 6.44
CA LEU A 137 1.22 -20.21 6.48
C LEU A 137 1.81 -20.88 5.23
N ASP A 138 1.37 -22.09 4.90
CA ASP A 138 1.95 -22.86 3.80
C ASP A 138 1.79 -22.16 2.44
N LEU A 139 0.64 -21.53 2.19
CA LEU A 139 0.40 -20.83 0.93
C LEU A 139 1.12 -19.49 0.83
N LEU A 140 1.38 -18.81 1.97
CA LEU A 140 1.91 -17.45 1.98
C LEU A 140 3.41 -17.37 2.33
N ALA A 141 4.00 -18.42 2.94
CA ALA A 141 5.36 -18.44 3.49
C ALA A 141 6.51 -18.17 2.51
N GLY A 142 6.25 -18.06 1.21
CA GLY A 142 7.24 -17.61 0.21
C GLY A 142 6.73 -16.47 -0.68
N LYS A 143 5.52 -15.98 -0.45
CA LYS A 143 4.78 -15.06 -1.34
C LYS A 143 4.61 -13.68 -0.73
N LEU A 144 4.62 -13.60 0.60
CA LEU A 144 4.53 -12.37 1.36
C LEU A 144 5.69 -12.27 2.36
N PRO A 145 6.06 -11.04 2.77
CA PRO A 145 7.04 -10.83 3.83
C PRO A 145 6.35 -11.08 5.18
N MET A 146 6.17 -12.36 5.53
CA MET A 146 5.38 -12.80 6.68
C MET A 146 5.92 -12.26 8.02
N ASP A 147 7.22 -12.02 8.09
CA ASP A 147 7.94 -11.42 9.22
C ASP A 147 7.54 -9.96 9.49
N LYS A 148 6.99 -9.27 8.48
CA LYS A 148 6.58 -7.86 8.56
C LYS A 148 5.08 -7.68 8.81
N LEU A 149 4.30 -8.73 8.57
CA LEU A 149 2.86 -8.71 8.74
C LEU A 149 2.48 -8.92 10.20
N GLN A 150 1.61 -8.05 10.69
CA GLN A 150 0.98 -8.23 12.00
C GLN A 150 -0.40 -8.87 11.82
N PRO A 151 -0.68 -10.03 12.43
CA PRO A 151 -2.01 -10.61 12.38
C PRO A 151 -3.01 -9.73 13.16
N ILE A 152 -4.13 -9.40 12.51
CA ILE A 152 -5.28 -8.76 13.13
C ILE A 152 -6.30 -9.86 13.37
N ALA A 153 -6.47 -10.30 14.61
CA ALA A 153 -7.51 -11.28 14.94
C ALA A 153 -8.88 -10.68 14.59
N ALA A 154 -9.72 -11.44 13.88
CA ALA A 154 -11.11 -11.06 13.71
C ALA A 154 -11.78 -11.07 15.09
N VAL A 155 -12.21 -9.90 15.57
CA VAL A 155 -13.08 -9.82 16.74
C VAL A 155 -14.39 -10.48 16.34
N HIS A 156 -14.67 -11.68 16.84
CA HIS A 156 -16.01 -12.24 16.68
C HIS A 156 -17.00 -11.24 17.28
N PRO A 157 -18.01 -10.77 16.51
CA PRO A 157 -19.10 -10.05 17.12
C PRO A 157 -19.72 -11.01 18.13
N ARG A 158 -19.72 -10.61 19.40
CA ARG A 158 -20.41 -11.37 20.44
C ARG A 158 -21.85 -11.55 19.96
N SER A 159 -22.23 -12.81 19.72
CA SER A 159 -23.59 -13.25 19.45
C SER A 159 -24.53 -12.87 20.57
#